data_AF-A0A0N0NPA2-F1
#
_entry.id   AF-A0A0N0NPA2-F1
#
_cell.length_a   1.000
_cell.length_b   1.000
_cell.length_c   1.000
_cell.angle_alpha   90.00
_cell.angle_beta   90.00
_cell.angle_gamma   90.00
#
_symmetry.space_group_name_H-M   'P 1'
#
loop_
_entity.id
_entity.type
_entity.pdbx_description
1 polymer ?
#
loop_
_entity_poly.entity_id
_entity_poly.type
_entity_poly.pdbx_seq_one_letter_code
_entity_poly.pdbx_strand_id
1 'polypeptide(L)'
;MAIPSASAASTAAQNIWDLFLGGGQGNSAVQAARPFGSVVLDGIDLDNETPADATYQPALATALRSLMDASANAGGKQYLLSAAPQCPRPDQSLPIAQMLGVLDYVWVQFFNNPSCNVNAGSGFLASLQAWSNDLAAGAPSAASTITTGGVVNGIIGEPVMQTGTPPRPNKRQDGQDIESRAQMLTPARAPPKLVIGVLATTVGTGNVDPPTLSGILTQVKGLGGLSNLAGVMYWDGSYEELSGQGGAKSYAQVVREVLA
;
A
#
# COMPACT_ATOMS: atom_id res chain seq x y z
N MET A 1 11.92 -7.98 -5.59
CA MET A 1 11.63 -8.42 -6.98
C MET A 1 11.98 -7.25 -7.86
N ALA A 2 12.96 -7.39 -8.75
CA ALA A 2 13.35 -6.28 -9.61
C ALA A 2 12.24 -5.96 -10.61
N ILE A 3 11.73 -4.74 -10.55
CA ILE A 3 10.76 -4.19 -11.51
C ILE A 3 11.48 -3.08 -12.26
N PRO A 4 12.05 -3.34 -13.45
CA PRO A 4 12.99 -2.41 -14.08
C PRO A 4 12.31 -1.22 -14.79
N SER A 5 10.99 -1.23 -14.94
CA SER A 5 10.24 -0.17 -15.64
C SER A 5 8.76 -0.16 -15.25
N ALA A 6 8.06 0.92 -15.59
CA ALA A 6 6.61 1.00 -15.44
C ALA A 6 5.88 -0.08 -16.25
N SER A 7 6.34 -0.37 -17.47
CA SER A 7 5.78 -1.45 -18.29
C SER A 7 5.99 -2.82 -17.65
N ALA A 8 7.16 -3.06 -17.04
CA ALA A 8 7.40 -4.30 -16.29
C ALA A 8 6.50 -4.40 -15.06
N ALA A 9 6.19 -3.28 -14.40
CA ALA A 9 5.24 -3.23 -13.29
C ALA A 9 3.82 -3.63 -13.73
N SER A 10 3.35 -3.09 -14.86
CA SER A 10 2.04 -3.46 -15.44
C SER A 10 1.99 -4.93 -15.85
N THR A 11 3.04 -5.45 -16.48
CA THR A 11 3.13 -6.88 -16.83
C THR A 11 3.13 -7.76 -15.58
N ALA A 12 3.87 -7.38 -14.54
CA ALA A 12 3.86 -8.10 -13.27
C ALA A 12 2.48 -8.09 -12.61
N ALA A 13 1.79 -6.95 -12.60
CA ALA A 13 0.43 -6.83 -12.09
C ALA A 13 -0.55 -7.75 -12.83
N GLN A 14 -0.50 -7.77 -14.17
CA GLN A 14 -1.35 -8.64 -14.99
C GLN A 14 -1.06 -10.12 -14.72
N ASN A 15 0.21 -10.52 -14.64
CA ASN A 15 0.59 -11.88 -14.30
C ASN A 15 0.08 -12.30 -12.91
N ILE A 16 0.20 -11.42 -11.91
CA ILE A 16 -0.32 -11.68 -10.56
C ILE A 16 -1.83 -11.84 -10.60
N TRP A 17 -2.53 -10.95 -11.31
CA TRP A 17 -3.98 -10.99 -11.47
C TRP A 17 -4.46 -12.31 -12.10
N ASP A 18 -3.78 -12.75 -13.16
CA ASP A 18 -4.13 -13.94 -13.92
C ASP A 18 -3.78 -15.25 -13.20
N LEU A 19 -2.67 -15.28 -12.46
CA LEU A 19 -2.18 -16.50 -11.82
C LEU A 19 -2.75 -16.72 -10.41
N PHE A 20 -3.09 -15.66 -9.68
CA PHE A 20 -3.44 -15.75 -8.26
C PHE A 20 -4.80 -15.15 -7.91
N LEU A 21 -5.31 -14.19 -8.69
CA LEU A 21 -6.55 -13.48 -8.42
C LEU A 21 -7.64 -13.86 -9.43
N GLY A 22 -8.53 -12.92 -9.77
CA GLY A 22 -9.71 -13.15 -10.59
C GLY A 22 -9.47 -13.17 -12.10
N GLY A 23 -8.22 -13.00 -12.54
CA GLY A 23 -7.84 -13.04 -13.96
C GLY A 23 -7.73 -14.46 -14.52
N GLY A 24 -7.33 -14.56 -15.79
CA GLY A 24 -7.03 -15.84 -16.44
C GLY A 24 -8.20 -16.78 -16.69
N GLN A 25 -9.40 -16.48 -16.15
CA GLN A 25 -10.60 -17.30 -16.31
C GLN A 25 -10.92 -17.52 -17.80
N GLY A 26 -11.08 -18.77 -18.21
CA GLY A 26 -11.36 -19.15 -19.60
C GLY A 26 -10.12 -19.32 -20.49
N ASN A 27 -8.91 -19.00 -20.01
CA ASN A 27 -7.66 -19.34 -20.71
C ASN A 27 -7.07 -20.63 -20.12
N SER A 28 -7.21 -21.75 -20.83
CA SER A 28 -6.76 -23.07 -20.34
C SER A 28 -5.26 -23.13 -20.03
N ALA A 29 -4.42 -22.42 -20.78
CA ALA A 29 -2.98 -22.38 -20.52
C ALA A 29 -2.67 -21.63 -19.22
N VAL A 30 -3.34 -20.50 -18.97
CA VAL A 30 -3.20 -19.75 -17.71
C VAL A 30 -3.73 -20.59 -16.54
N GLN A 31 -4.91 -21.20 -16.68
CA GLN A 31 -5.51 -22.04 -15.65
C GLN A 31 -4.60 -23.22 -15.26
N ALA A 32 -3.90 -23.82 -16.22
CA ALA A 32 -2.92 -24.87 -15.96
C ALA A 32 -1.66 -24.37 -15.25
N ALA A 33 -1.33 -23.09 -15.39
CA ALA A 33 -0.17 -22.46 -14.75
C ALA A 33 -0.45 -21.90 -13.35
N ARG A 34 -1.72 -21.85 -12.91
CA ARG A 34 -2.10 -21.33 -11.58
C ARG A 34 -1.51 -22.20 -10.48
N PRO A 35 -0.61 -21.66 -9.61
CA PRO A 35 0.08 -22.47 -8.61
C PRO A 35 -0.85 -23.10 -7.56
N PHE A 36 -1.98 -22.45 -7.28
CA PHE A 36 -2.99 -22.93 -6.33
C PHE A 36 -4.25 -23.48 -7.03
N GLY A 37 -4.11 -23.90 -8.29
CA GLY A 37 -5.22 -24.39 -9.11
C GLY A 37 -6.35 -23.36 -9.21
N SER A 38 -7.57 -23.75 -8.82
CA SER A 38 -8.76 -22.90 -8.89
C SER A 38 -8.91 -21.91 -7.74
N VAL A 39 -7.99 -21.88 -6.76
CA VAL A 39 -8.04 -20.94 -5.65
C VAL A 39 -7.83 -19.51 -6.17
N VAL A 40 -8.64 -18.58 -5.66
CA VAL A 40 -8.55 -17.14 -5.92
C VAL A 40 -8.28 -16.45 -4.58
N LEU A 41 -7.11 -15.82 -4.45
CA LEU A 41 -6.71 -15.14 -3.21
C LEU A 41 -7.61 -13.93 -2.92
N ASP A 42 -7.59 -13.47 -1.68
CA ASP A 42 -8.32 -12.26 -1.23
C ASP A 42 -7.57 -10.97 -1.53
N GLY A 43 -6.28 -11.05 -1.88
CA GLY A 43 -5.47 -9.87 -2.06
C GLY A 43 -3.99 -10.16 -2.28
N ILE A 44 -3.20 -9.09 -2.31
CA ILE A 44 -1.74 -9.11 -2.45
C ILE A 44 -1.14 -8.18 -1.41
N ASP A 45 -0.05 -8.62 -0.81
CA ASP A 45 0.79 -7.79 0.07
C ASP A 45 2.11 -7.45 -0.63
N LEU A 46 2.55 -6.20 -0.52
CA LEU A 46 3.79 -5.71 -1.10
C LEU A 46 4.84 -5.57 -0.01
N ASP A 47 5.74 -6.55 0.04
CA ASP A 47 6.85 -6.64 0.99
C ASP A 47 8.20 -6.51 0.28
N ASN A 48 8.41 -5.36 -0.36
CA ASN A 48 9.72 -5.05 -0.94
C ASN A 48 10.64 -4.53 0.16
N GLU A 49 11.73 -5.25 0.43
CA GLU A 49 12.76 -4.83 1.37
C GLU A 49 14.07 -4.42 0.69
N THR A 50 14.07 -4.29 -0.64
CA THR A 50 15.24 -3.89 -1.44
C THR A 50 15.10 -2.44 -1.92
N PRO A 51 15.86 -1.48 -1.37
CA PRO A 51 15.73 -0.06 -1.75
C PRO A 51 15.96 0.21 -3.24
N ALA A 52 16.84 -0.56 -3.88
CA ALA A 52 17.11 -0.45 -5.32
C ALA A 52 15.88 -0.77 -6.20
N ASP A 53 14.91 -1.53 -5.66
CA ASP A 53 13.69 -1.95 -6.35
C ASP A 53 12.47 -1.04 -6.03
N ALA A 54 12.67 0.07 -5.30
CA ALA A 54 11.58 0.93 -4.82
C ALA A 54 10.86 1.72 -5.92
N THR A 55 11.59 2.14 -6.95
CA THR A 55 11.16 3.12 -7.96
C THR A 55 9.82 2.79 -8.61
N TYR A 56 9.55 1.51 -8.89
CA TYR A 56 8.36 1.07 -9.63
C TYR A 56 7.32 0.34 -8.77
N GLN A 57 7.50 0.31 -7.45
CA GLN A 57 6.48 -0.24 -6.52
C GLN A 57 5.14 0.50 -6.62
N PRO A 58 5.09 1.85 -6.70
CA PRO A 58 3.81 2.56 -6.89
C PRO A 58 3.10 2.20 -8.20
N ALA A 59 3.85 1.99 -9.27
CA ALA A 59 3.29 1.59 -10.56
C ALA A 59 2.67 0.19 -10.50
N LEU A 60 3.34 -0.76 -9.84
CA LEU A 60 2.81 -2.10 -9.59
C LEU A 60 1.53 -2.04 -8.76
N ALA A 61 1.55 -1.30 -7.64
CA ALA A 61 0.40 -1.17 -6.75
C ALA A 61 -0.81 -0.55 -7.46
N THR A 62 -0.57 0.50 -8.25
CA THR A 62 -1.63 1.17 -9.03
C THR A 62 -2.23 0.25 -10.09
N ALA A 63 -1.39 -0.50 -10.82
CA ALA A 63 -1.86 -1.46 -11.82
C ALA A 63 -2.66 -2.61 -11.19
N LEU A 64 -2.20 -3.17 -10.07
CA LEU A 64 -2.94 -4.19 -9.31
C LEU A 64 -4.30 -3.66 -8.86
N ARG A 65 -4.34 -2.49 -8.24
CA ARG A 65 -5.59 -1.86 -7.79
C ARG A 65 -6.56 -1.64 -8.95
N SER A 66 -6.05 -1.20 -10.10
CA SER A 66 -6.89 -0.96 -11.28
C SER A 66 -7.58 -2.23 -11.77
N LEU A 67 -6.88 -3.36 -11.79
CA LEU A 67 -7.44 -4.68 -12.13
C LEU A 67 -8.47 -5.16 -11.09
N MET A 68 -8.15 -5.00 -9.80
CA MET A 68 -9.03 -5.36 -8.69
C MET A 68 -10.34 -4.55 -8.72
N ASP A 69 -10.25 -3.24 -8.88
CA ASP A 69 -11.41 -2.34 -8.91
C ASP A 69 -12.25 -2.57 -10.17
N ALA A 70 -11.63 -2.83 -11.33
CA ALA A 70 -12.36 -3.19 -12.55
C ALA A 70 -13.19 -4.48 -12.35
N SER A 71 -12.62 -5.50 -11.70
CA SER A 71 -13.34 -6.73 -11.39
C SER A 71 -14.51 -6.47 -10.43
N ALA A 72 -14.27 -5.72 -9.35
CA ALA A 72 -15.28 -5.32 -8.38
C ALA A 72 -16.44 -4.54 -9.03
N ASN A 73 -16.13 -3.57 -9.88
CA ASN A 73 -17.12 -2.75 -10.60
C ASN A 73 -17.95 -3.57 -11.59
N ALA A 74 -17.41 -4.68 -12.10
CA ALA A 74 -18.13 -5.64 -12.93
C ALA A 74 -18.95 -6.66 -12.13
N GLY A 75 -19.14 -6.46 -10.82
CA GLY A 75 -19.86 -7.37 -9.93
C GLY A 75 -19.01 -8.53 -9.39
N GLY A 76 -17.69 -8.46 -9.56
CA GLY A 76 -16.74 -9.42 -9.02
C GLY A 76 -16.45 -9.22 -7.54
N LYS A 77 -15.53 -10.05 -7.04
CA LYS A 77 -15.02 -10.03 -5.67
C LYS A 77 -14.26 -8.72 -5.38
N GLN A 78 -14.35 -8.22 -4.15
CA GLN A 78 -13.49 -7.15 -3.64
C GLN A 78 -12.15 -7.74 -3.19
N TYR A 79 -11.04 -7.10 -3.57
CA TYR A 79 -9.68 -7.56 -3.21
C TYR A 79 -8.96 -6.55 -2.32
N LEU A 80 -8.13 -7.09 -1.44
CA LEU A 80 -7.25 -6.33 -0.55
C LEU A 80 -5.90 -6.08 -1.21
N LEU A 81 -5.35 -4.88 -1.02
CA LEU A 81 -3.96 -4.56 -1.36
C LEU A 81 -3.29 -3.94 -0.15
N SER A 82 -2.12 -4.44 0.21
CA SER A 82 -1.39 -3.97 1.38
C SER A 82 0.11 -3.83 1.12
N ALA A 83 0.82 -3.22 2.07
CA ALA A 83 2.27 -3.08 2.01
C ALA A 83 2.89 -3.23 3.41
N ALA A 84 4.13 -3.73 3.47
CA ALA A 84 4.84 -4.02 4.72
C ALA A 84 6.15 -3.20 4.84
N PRO A 85 6.09 -1.86 4.98
CA PRO A 85 7.28 -1.03 5.16
C PRO A 85 7.94 -1.30 6.53
N GLN A 86 9.23 -1.02 6.65
CA GLN A 86 9.91 -1.00 7.94
C GLN A 86 9.55 0.26 8.75
N CYS A 87 9.80 0.24 10.06
CA CYS A 87 9.44 1.37 10.93
C CYS A 87 10.20 2.69 10.70
N PRO A 88 11.44 2.76 10.15
CA PRO A 88 12.06 4.03 9.80
C PRO A 88 11.28 4.77 8.72
N ARG A 89 11.17 6.09 8.84
CA ARG A 89 10.45 6.94 7.88
C ARG A 89 11.39 7.96 7.22
N PRO A 90 11.30 8.17 5.89
CA PRO A 90 10.52 7.36 4.95
C PRO A 90 11.13 5.97 4.78
N ASP A 91 10.28 4.98 4.53
CA ASP A 91 10.75 3.65 4.14
C ASP A 91 11.44 3.73 2.78
N GLN A 92 12.59 3.06 2.65
CA GLN A 92 13.46 3.18 1.47
C GLN A 92 13.08 2.23 0.34
N SER A 93 12.28 1.20 0.63
CA SER A 93 11.95 0.12 -0.29
C SER A 93 10.49 0.21 -0.78
N LEU A 94 9.63 0.85 0.00
CA LEU A 94 8.22 1.06 -0.25
C LEU A 94 7.89 2.55 -0.05
N PRO A 95 7.78 3.35 -1.14
CA PRO A 95 7.43 4.76 -1.05
C PRO A 95 5.93 4.96 -0.75
N ILE A 96 5.52 4.65 0.49
CA ILE A 96 4.10 4.58 0.93
C ILE A 96 3.30 5.84 0.61
N ALA A 97 3.91 7.03 0.71
CA ALA A 97 3.24 8.30 0.38
C ALA A 97 2.66 8.35 -1.05
N GLN A 98 3.25 7.61 -1.99
CA GLN A 98 2.78 7.52 -3.38
C GLN A 98 1.73 6.42 -3.58
N MET A 99 1.44 5.62 -2.54
CA MET A 99 0.59 4.43 -2.60
C MET A 99 -0.66 4.55 -1.69
N LEU A 100 -0.80 5.63 -0.93
CA LEU A 100 -1.93 5.83 -0.01
C LEU A 100 -3.31 5.71 -0.65
N GLY A 101 -3.43 6.03 -1.95
CA GLY A 101 -4.70 5.97 -2.68
C GLY A 101 -5.11 4.56 -3.14
N VAL A 102 -4.21 3.58 -3.03
CA VAL A 102 -4.43 2.23 -3.59
C VAL A 102 -4.33 1.11 -2.55
N LEU A 103 -3.79 1.40 -1.35
CA LEU A 103 -3.65 0.44 -0.26
C LEU A 103 -4.87 0.42 0.67
N ASP A 104 -5.17 -0.74 1.23
CA ASP A 104 -6.17 -0.94 2.31
C ASP A 104 -5.51 -1.05 3.68
N TYR A 105 -4.34 -1.69 3.76
CA TYR A 105 -3.59 -1.91 5.00
C TYR A 105 -2.10 -1.60 4.80
N VAL A 106 -1.47 -1.14 5.88
CA VAL A 106 -0.01 -0.97 5.97
C VAL A 106 0.46 -1.64 7.25
N TRP A 107 1.23 -2.72 7.11
CA TRP A 107 1.80 -3.51 8.21
C TRP A 107 3.21 -3.03 8.51
N VAL A 108 3.34 -1.97 9.31
CA VAL A 108 4.66 -1.40 9.59
C VAL A 108 5.46 -2.37 10.45
N GLN A 109 6.62 -2.81 9.97
CA GLN A 109 7.51 -3.73 10.66
C GLN A 109 8.25 -3.00 11.80
N PHE A 110 7.77 -3.13 13.04
CA PHE A 110 8.42 -2.58 14.23
C PHE A 110 9.40 -3.59 14.84
N PHE A 111 10.29 -4.12 14.01
CA PHE A 111 11.39 -5.02 14.39
C PHE A 111 12.59 -4.80 13.46
N ASN A 112 13.74 -5.37 13.82
CA ASN A 112 15.02 -5.22 13.11
C ASN A 112 15.54 -3.78 12.93
N ASN A 113 14.96 -2.81 13.63
CA ASN A 113 15.27 -1.39 13.58
C ASN A 113 15.30 -0.80 15.00
N PRO A 114 16.44 -0.85 15.72
CA PRO A 114 16.51 -0.58 17.16
C PRO A 114 15.91 0.75 17.64
N SER A 115 15.92 1.79 16.79
CA SER A 115 15.34 3.10 17.12
C SER A 115 13.81 3.09 17.19
N CYS A 116 13.14 2.16 16.53
CA CYS A 116 11.69 2.06 16.47
C CYS A 116 11.13 0.64 16.61
N ASN A 117 11.95 -0.34 17.02
CA ASN A 117 11.47 -1.66 17.42
C ASN A 117 10.30 -1.54 18.41
N VAL A 118 9.37 -2.49 18.45
CA VAL A 118 8.20 -2.46 19.34
C VAL A 118 8.58 -2.31 20.83
N ASN A 119 9.79 -2.76 21.21
CA ASN A 119 10.36 -2.61 22.55
C ASN A 119 11.22 -1.34 22.76
N ALA A 120 11.26 -0.40 21.81
CA ALA A 120 12.08 0.81 21.87
C ALA A 120 11.46 1.93 22.73
N GLY A 121 10.38 1.65 23.49
CA GLY A 121 9.72 2.62 24.37
C GLY A 121 9.21 3.84 23.61
N SER A 122 9.71 5.03 23.94
CA SER A 122 9.28 6.28 23.28
C SER A 122 9.60 6.32 21.79
N GLY A 123 10.67 5.64 21.33
CA GLY A 123 11.02 5.54 19.92
C GLY A 123 9.95 4.82 19.09
N PHE A 124 9.42 3.72 19.64
CA PHE A 124 8.28 3.00 19.07
C PHE A 124 7.03 3.88 19.01
N LEU A 125 6.63 4.46 20.15
CA LEU A 125 5.41 5.26 20.24
C LEU A 125 5.44 6.47 19.29
N ALA A 126 6.57 7.15 19.19
CA ALA A 126 6.76 8.27 18.28
C ALA A 126 6.69 7.83 16.81
N SER A 127 7.32 6.69 16.46
CA SER A 127 7.25 6.15 15.10
C SER A 127 5.83 5.71 14.74
N LEU A 128 5.14 5.02 15.65
CA LEU A 128 3.76 4.57 15.48
C LEU A 128 2.79 5.73 15.22
N GLN A 129 2.85 6.77 16.06
CA GLN A 129 2.01 7.96 15.88
C GLN A 129 2.28 8.66 14.55
N ALA A 130 3.55 8.71 14.14
CA ALA A 130 3.91 9.41 12.93
C ALA A 130 3.53 8.61 11.66
N TRP A 131 3.65 7.28 11.66
CA TRP A 131 3.05 6.44 10.63
C TRP A 131 1.52 6.62 10.58
N SER A 132 0.84 6.61 11.73
CA SER A 132 -0.60 6.88 11.79
C SER A 132 -0.97 8.20 11.11
N ASN A 133 -0.22 9.27 11.39
CA ASN A 133 -0.45 10.58 10.80
C ASN A 133 -0.19 10.59 9.28
N ASP A 134 0.89 9.97 8.81
CA ASP A 134 1.22 9.89 7.39
C ASP A 134 0.13 9.15 6.60
N LEU A 135 -0.40 8.05 7.15
CA LEU A 135 -1.49 7.30 6.52
C LEU A 135 -2.81 8.10 6.56
N ALA A 136 -3.10 8.78 7.67
CA ALA A 136 -4.32 9.57 7.84
C ALA A 136 -4.36 10.83 6.95
N ALA A 137 -3.21 11.37 6.55
CA ALA A 137 -3.13 12.48 5.61
C ALA A 137 -3.76 12.15 4.24
N GLY A 138 -3.89 10.86 3.91
CA GLY A 138 -4.48 10.38 2.67
C GLY A 138 -3.59 10.64 1.45
N ALA A 139 -3.99 10.11 0.29
CA ALA A 139 -3.33 10.48 -0.96
C ALA A 139 -3.53 11.99 -1.20
N PRO A 140 -2.49 12.75 -1.61
CA PRO A 140 -2.72 14.11 -2.09
C PRO A 140 -3.75 14.03 -3.23
N SER A 141 -4.88 14.71 -3.04
CA SER A 141 -5.88 14.87 -4.10
C SER A 141 -5.15 15.36 -5.35
N ALA A 142 -5.40 14.75 -6.51
CA ALA A 142 -4.80 15.13 -7.80
C ALA A 142 -5.17 16.56 -8.28
N ALA A 143 -5.61 17.44 -7.38
CA ALA A 143 -5.86 18.85 -7.57
C ALA A 143 -4.76 19.68 -6.89
N SER A 144 -3.49 19.41 -7.22
CA SER A 144 -2.45 20.42 -7.09
C SER A 144 -1.99 20.80 -8.50
N THR A 145 -2.88 21.50 -9.21
CA THR A 145 -2.49 22.28 -10.38
C THR A 145 -1.38 23.21 -9.94
N ILE A 146 -0.17 22.95 -10.39
CA ILE A 146 0.95 23.86 -10.30
C ILE A 146 0.54 25.12 -11.07
N THR A 147 -0.03 26.11 -10.38
CA THR A 147 -0.05 27.49 -10.85
C THR A 147 1.35 28.05 -10.66
N THR A 148 2.26 27.74 -11.58
CA THR A 148 3.45 28.57 -11.81
C THR A 148 3.01 29.88 -12.47
N GLY A 149 2.39 30.75 -11.68
CA GLY A 149 2.32 32.17 -11.95
C GLY A 149 3.63 32.81 -11.48
N GLY A 150 4.53 33.08 -12.42
CA GLY A 150 5.81 33.72 -12.13
C GLY A 150 6.49 34.16 -13.42
N VAL A 151 5.99 35.22 -14.05
CA VAL A 151 6.73 35.96 -15.07
C VAL A 151 6.80 37.42 -14.63
N VAL A 152 8.03 37.87 -14.40
CA VAL A 152 8.41 39.25 -14.11
C VAL A 152 8.32 40.12 -15.37
N ASN A 153 7.70 41.29 -15.20
CA ASN A 153 7.68 42.54 -15.99
C ASN A 153 8.42 42.60 -17.34
N GLY A 154 7.68 43.06 -18.37
CA GLY A 154 8.21 44.05 -19.32
C GLY A 154 7.62 44.05 -20.74
N ILE A 155 7.02 45.20 -21.12
CA ILE A 155 6.97 45.79 -22.47
C ILE A 155 5.71 45.51 -23.35
N ILE A 156 4.78 46.49 -23.29
CA ILE A 156 3.88 47.10 -24.31
C ILE A 156 3.60 46.39 -25.66
N GLY A 157 2.31 46.22 -25.99
CA GLY A 157 1.80 46.07 -27.37
C GLY A 157 0.34 45.55 -27.45
N GLU A 158 -0.54 46.34 -28.06
CA GLU A 158 -2.00 46.13 -28.27
C GLU A 158 -2.40 44.96 -29.20
N PRO A 159 -3.70 44.55 -29.27
CA PRO A 159 -4.11 43.27 -29.85
C PRO A 159 -4.31 43.34 -31.37
N VAL A 160 -3.80 42.34 -32.10
CA VAL A 160 -4.08 42.15 -33.53
C VAL A 160 -4.99 40.94 -33.72
N MET A 161 -6.19 41.20 -34.25
CA MET A 161 -7.07 40.19 -34.85
C MET A 161 -6.42 39.58 -36.10
N GLN A 162 -6.44 38.25 -36.23
CA GLN A 162 -6.32 37.61 -37.55
C GLN A 162 -7.27 36.43 -37.69
N THR A 163 -8.11 36.56 -38.72
CA THR A 163 -9.11 35.64 -39.24
C THR A 163 -8.46 34.48 -40.00
N GLY A 164 -8.92 33.25 -39.78
CA GLY A 164 -8.52 32.08 -40.58
C GLY A 164 -9.53 30.92 -40.50
N THR A 165 -10.10 30.58 -41.64
CA THR A 165 -11.13 29.54 -41.95
C THR A 165 -10.73 28.09 -41.59
N PRO A 166 -11.69 27.15 -41.39
CA PRO A 166 -11.42 25.80 -40.85
C PRO A 166 -11.22 24.73 -41.94
N PRO A 167 -10.42 23.67 -41.68
CA PRO A 167 -10.57 22.40 -42.39
C PRO A 167 -10.81 21.19 -41.46
N ARG A 168 -11.97 20.55 -41.68
CA ARG A 168 -12.39 19.12 -41.61
C ARG A 168 -11.78 18.10 -40.63
N PRO A 169 -12.60 17.11 -40.20
CA PRO A 169 -12.28 16.19 -39.11
C PRO A 169 -11.39 15.04 -39.60
N ASN A 170 -10.38 14.65 -38.81
CA ASN A 170 -9.62 13.44 -39.10
C ASN A 170 -9.35 12.61 -37.84
N LYS A 171 -9.78 11.34 -37.95
CA LYS A 171 -9.32 10.10 -37.28
C LYS A 171 -9.35 10.04 -35.75
N ARG A 172 -10.23 9.14 -35.28
CA ARG A 172 -10.22 8.55 -33.93
C ARG A 172 -8.80 8.10 -33.57
N GLN A 173 -8.24 8.68 -32.52
CA GLN A 173 -7.08 8.16 -31.82
C GLN A 173 -7.58 7.16 -30.77
N ASP A 174 -7.87 5.94 -31.18
CA ASP A 174 -8.36 4.85 -30.30
C ASP A 174 -7.30 4.38 -29.26
N GLY A 175 -6.19 5.11 -29.07
CA GLY A 175 -5.10 4.78 -28.15
C GLY A 175 -4.91 5.74 -26.97
N GLN A 176 -5.54 6.92 -26.97
CA GLN A 176 -5.49 7.85 -25.83
C GLN A 176 -6.75 7.78 -24.94
N ASP A 177 -7.78 7.05 -25.39
CA ASP A 177 -9.04 6.92 -24.67
C ASP A 177 -9.03 5.87 -23.54
N ILE A 178 -7.98 5.05 -23.42
CA ILE A 178 -7.88 4.07 -22.32
C ILE A 178 -7.31 4.73 -21.06
N GLU A 179 -6.31 5.61 -21.19
CA GLU A 179 -5.76 6.37 -20.07
C GLU A 179 -6.75 7.44 -19.56
N SER A 180 -7.55 8.05 -20.45
CA SER A 180 -8.56 9.06 -20.07
C SER A 180 -9.79 8.45 -19.39
N ARG A 181 -10.13 7.18 -19.67
CA ARG A 181 -11.27 6.48 -19.05
C ARG A 181 -10.93 5.85 -17.69
N ALA A 182 -9.66 5.59 -17.41
CA ALA A 182 -9.21 5.20 -16.07
C ALA A 182 -9.34 6.34 -15.04
N GLN A 183 -9.48 7.59 -15.50
CA GLN A 183 -9.77 8.76 -14.67
C GLN A 183 -11.26 8.97 -14.39
N MET A 184 -12.12 8.01 -14.75
CA MET A 184 -13.55 8.05 -14.43
C MET A 184 -13.76 7.77 -12.93
N LEU A 185 -13.52 8.81 -12.13
CA LEU A 185 -14.00 9.05 -10.76
C LEU A 185 -14.25 7.76 -9.95
N THR A 186 -13.17 7.02 -9.66
CA THR A 186 -13.21 6.14 -8.48
C THR A 186 -13.46 7.05 -7.28
N PRO A 187 -14.45 6.74 -6.41
CA PRO A 187 -14.56 7.43 -5.13
C PRO A 187 -13.20 7.39 -4.45
N ALA A 188 -12.74 8.51 -3.90
CA ALA A 188 -11.48 8.55 -3.17
C ALA A 188 -11.49 7.40 -2.13
N ARG A 189 -10.61 6.41 -2.31
CA ARG A 189 -10.51 5.25 -1.41
C ARG A 189 -10.18 5.78 -0.01
N ALA A 190 -10.78 5.16 1.01
CA ALA A 190 -10.45 5.49 2.38
C ALA A 190 -8.95 5.32 2.61
N PRO A 191 -8.31 6.14 3.46
CA PRO A 191 -6.91 5.96 3.78
C PRO A 191 -6.65 4.56 4.38
N PRO A 192 -5.46 3.97 4.13
CA PRO A 192 -5.15 2.63 4.61
C PRO A 192 -5.12 2.58 6.14
N LYS A 193 -5.45 1.40 6.67
CA LYS A 193 -5.37 1.11 8.09
C LYS A 193 -3.94 0.74 8.50
N LEU A 194 -3.53 1.23 9.66
CA LEU A 194 -2.23 0.95 10.26
C LEU A 194 -2.30 -0.38 11.02
N VAL A 195 -1.29 -1.22 10.84
CA VAL A 195 -1.11 -2.46 11.61
C VAL A 195 0.31 -2.53 12.15
N ILE A 196 0.45 -2.91 13.42
CA ILE A 196 1.73 -3.00 14.13
C ILE A 196 2.37 -4.37 13.81
N GLY A 197 3.44 -4.40 13.04
CA GLY A 197 4.23 -5.60 12.79
C GLY A 197 5.14 -5.93 13.97
N VAL A 198 5.02 -7.14 14.50
CA VAL A 198 5.84 -7.65 15.61
C VAL A 198 6.50 -8.97 15.25
N LEU A 199 7.67 -9.20 15.84
CA LEU A 199 8.46 -10.40 15.60
C LEU A 199 8.05 -11.51 16.58
N ALA A 200 7.45 -12.59 16.06
CA ALA A 200 7.02 -13.77 16.82
C ALA A 200 8.11 -14.87 16.88
N THR A 201 9.36 -14.53 16.57
CA THR A 201 10.52 -15.42 16.60
C THR A 201 11.63 -14.86 17.48
N THR A 202 12.63 -15.68 17.79
CA THR A 202 13.85 -15.27 18.50
C THR A 202 14.97 -14.82 17.55
N VAL A 203 14.78 -14.92 16.23
CA VAL A 203 15.77 -14.49 15.23
C VAL A 203 15.49 -13.05 14.80
N GLY A 204 16.45 -12.15 15.02
CA GLY A 204 16.32 -10.73 14.72
C GLY A 204 16.40 -9.87 15.99
N THR A 205 15.91 -8.63 15.93
CA THR A 205 15.83 -7.74 17.10
C THR A 205 14.43 -7.14 17.24
N GLY A 206 14.05 -6.80 18.47
CA GLY A 206 12.73 -6.23 18.77
C GLY A 206 11.67 -7.26 19.12
N ASN A 207 12.04 -8.55 19.27
CA ASN A 207 11.13 -9.55 19.79
C ASN A 207 10.73 -9.23 21.24
N VAL A 208 9.48 -9.53 21.58
CA VAL A 208 8.89 -9.35 22.91
C VAL A 208 8.07 -10.57 23.25
N ASP A 209 8.07 -10.99 24.51
CA ASP A 209 7.17 -12.06 24.97
C ASP A 209 5.70 -11.56 25.03
N PRO A 210 4.70 -12.46 25.09
CA PRO A 210 3.30 -12.06 25.12
C PRO A 210 2.92 -11.12 26.28
N PRO A 211 3.40 -11.31 27.53
CA PRO A 211 3.14 -10.36 28.62
C PRO A 211 3.69 -8.94 28.34
N THR A 212 4.91 -8.84 27.81
CA THR A 212 5.53 -7.56 27.44
C THR A 212 4.76 -6.90 26.31
N LEU A 213 4.36 -7.66 25.29
CA LEU A 213 3.52 -7.15 24.20
C LEU A 213 2.18 -6.63 24.75
N SER A 214 1.54 -7.33 25.68
CA SER A 214 0.30 -6.87 26.32
C SER A 214 0.47 -5.50 26.99
N GLY A 215 1.57 -5.30 27.70
CA GLY A 215 1.90 -4.02 28.33
C GLY A 215 2.09 -2.90 27.31
N ILE A 216 2.80 -3.18 26.22
CA ILE A 216 3.03 -2.22 25.12
C ILE A 216 1.70 -1.85 24.44
N LEU A 217 0.86 -2.82 24.10
CA LEU A 217 -0.43 -2.57 23.45
C LEU A 217 -1.39 -1.79 24.37
N THR A 218 -1.29 -1.97 25.69
CA THR A 218 -2.02 -1.14 26.65
C THR A 218 -1.56 0.32 26.59
N GLN A 219 -0.26 0.59 26.46
CA GLN A 219 0.26 1.94 26.25
C GLN A 219 -0.23 2.53 24.92
N VAL A 220 -0.23 1.74 23.84
CA VAL A 220 -0.75 2.13 22.53
C VAL A 220 -2.22 2.53 22.63
N LYS A 221 -3.06 1.75 23.31
CA LYS A 221 -4.48 2.06 23.54
C LYS A 221 -4.67 3.39 24.29
N GLY A 222 -3.73 3.74 25.16
CA GLY A 222 -3.72 4.99 25.92
C GLY A 222 -3.15 6.21 25.19
N LEU A 223 -2.48 6.04 24.04
CA LEU A 223 -1.81 7.14 23.33
C LEU A 223 -2.80 8.19 22.77
N GLY A 224 -4.02 7.77 22.43
CA GLY A 224 -4.97 8.58 21.67
C GLY A 224 -4.51 8.82 20.23
N GLY A 225 -5.38 9.34 19.35
CA GLY A 225 -4.97 9.77 18.01
C GLY A 225 -4.55 8.67 17.02
N LEU A 226 -4.90 7.40 17.28
CA LEU A 226 -4.63 6.25 16.41
C LEU A 226 -5.95 5.64 15.86
N SER A 227 -6.84 6.47 15.30
CA SER A 227 -8.17 6.02 14.83
C SER A 227 -8.13 5.09 13.60
N ASN A 228 -6.99 5.00 12.93
CA ASN A 228 -6.71 4.11 11.81
C ASN A 228 -5.96 2.83 12.21
N LEU A 229 -5.64 2.63 13.49
CA LEU A 229 -5.04 1.38 13.97
C LEU A 229 -6.06 0.24 13.84
N ALA A 230 -5.67 -0.83 13.14
CA ALA A 230 -6.51 -2.00 12.88
C ALA A 230 -6.04 -3.28 13.59
N GLY A 231 -4.83 -3.30 14.15
CA GLY A 231 -4.37 -4.45 14.92
C GLY A 231 -2.87 -4.65 14.91
N VAL A 232 -2.47 -5.93 14.96
CA VAL A 232 -1.08 -6.40 14.98
C VAL A 232 -0.90 -7.46 13.91
N MET A 233 0.26 -7.43 13.24
CA MET A 233 0.75 -8.44 12.29
C MET A 233 1.94 -9.15 12.92
N TYR A 234 2.11 -10.44 12.61
CA TYR A 234 3.22 -11.25 13.14
C TYR A 234 4.14 -11.74 12.03
N TRP A 235 5.44 -11.53 12.20
CA TRP A 235 6.47 -12.27 11.49
C TRP A 235 6.94 -13.44 12.38
N ASP A 236 6.52 -14.69 12.17
CA ASP A 236 5.66 -15.24 11.11
C ASP A 236 4.48 -16.07 11.67
N GLY A 237 3.96 -17.02 10.89
CA GLY A 237 2.87 -17.93 11.24
C GLY A 237 3.07 -18.75 12.53
N SER A 238 4.28 -18.78 13.10
CA SER A 238 4.57 -19.39 14.41
C SER A 238 3.92 -18.67 15.61
N TYR A 239 3.21 -17.55 15.39
CA TYR A 239 2.52 -16.79 16.44
C TYR A 239 1.45 -17.56 17.23
N GLU A 240 0.90 -18.66 16.66
CA GLU A 240 -0.06 -19.55 17.33
C GLU A 240 0.60 -20.69 18.11
N GLU A 241 1.88 -20.97 17.88
CA GLU A 241 2.62 -21.87 18.76
C GLU A 241 2.67 -21.22 20.15
N LEU A 242 2.50 -22.01 21.22
CA LEU A 242 2.78 -21.54 22.58
C LEU A 242 4.13 -20.84 22.51
N SER A 243 4.17 -19.54 22.77
CA SER A 243 5.38 -18.78 22.48
C SER A 243 6.53 -19.52 23.14
N GLY A 244 7.56 -19.90 22.37
CA GLY A 244 8.78 -20.50 22.92
C GLY A 244 9.49 -19.60 23.95
N GLN A 245 8.91 -18.43 24.20
CA GLN A 245 9.25 -17.40 25.16
C GLN A 245 8.44 -17.47 26.48
N GLY A 246 7.77 -18.59 26.77
CA GLY A 246 7.38 -18.96 28.15
C GLY A 246 6.04 -18.43 28.68
N GLY A 247 5.08 -18.09 27.81
CA GLY A 247 3.74 -17.64 28.22
C GLY A 247 2.68 -18.76 28.27
N ALA A 248 1.69 -18.63 29.15
CA ALA A 248 0.48 -19.48 29.16
C ALA A 248 -0.54 -19.10 28.05
N LYS A 249 -0.24 -18.06 27.25
CA LYS A 249 -1.08 -17.54 26.17
C LYS A 249 -0.25 -17.35 24.90
N SER A 250 -0.86 -17.59 23.74
CA SER A 250 -0.27 -17.27 22.44
C SER A 250 -0.32 -15.76 22.17
N TYR A 251 0.47 -15.31 21.20
CA TYR A 251 0.46 -13.91 20.78
C TYR A 251 -0.94 -13.46 20.30
N ALA A 252 -1.63 -14.32 19.54
CA ALA A 252 -2.99 -14.05 19.04
C ALA A 252 -4.00 -13.78 20.17
N GLN A 253 -3.88 -14.54 21.27
CA GLN A 253 -4.75 -14.38 22.44
C GLN A 253 -4.52 -13.03 23.11
N VAL A 254 -3.26 -12.60 23.25
CA VAL A 254 -2.94 -11.29 23.83
C VAL A 254 -3.52 -10.14 23.01
N VAL A 255 -3.37 -10.16 21.68
CA VAL A 255 -3.89 -9.09 20.83
C VAL A 255 -5.41 -9.02 20.88
N ARG A 256 -6.09 -10.18 20.84
CA ARG A 256 -7.54 -10.23 20.97
C ARG A 256 -8.02 -9.62 22.30
N GLU A 257 -7.32 -9.86 23.40
CA GLU A 257 -7.73 -9.35 24.71
C GLU A 257 -7.52 -7.84 24.86
N VAL A 258 -6.46 -7.28 24.28
CA VAL A 258 -6.10 -5.87 24.47
C VAL A 258 -6.77 -4.95 23.45
N LEU A 259 -6.85 -5.37 22.18
CA LEU A 259 -7.30 -4.53 21.06
C LEU A 259 -8.76 -4.75 20.66
N ALA A 260 -9.46 -5.74 21.23
CA ALA A 260 -10.91 -5.85 21.10
C ALA A 260 -11.66 -4.73 21.85
#